data_AF-A0A378QN72-F1
#
_entry.id   AF-A0A378QN72-F1
#
_cell.length_a   1.000
_cell.length_b   1.000
_cell.length_c   1.000
_cell.angle_alpha   90.00
_cell.angle_beta   90.00
_cell.angle_gamma   90.00
#
_symmetry.space_group_name_H-M   'P 1'
#
loop_
_entity.id
_entity.type
_entity.pdbx_description
1 polymer ?
#
loop_
_entity_poly.entity_id
_entity_poly.type
_entity_poly.pdbx_seq_one_letter_code
_entity_poly.pdbx_strand_id
1 'polypeptide(L)'
;MSCYHIAGNHLNRGLVGGLHNTPVHGFLNDYHDEVLLLRRVFTNKDDSTGVLYLVCSDLQCDKDTFINGYQKRWHVEVYHKSLKQNANLGKSPVHSQRARFNHVFLATYAVFKLECLKIKTKLNHFALRLKLLVSANQSAFAQPKAMSGA
;
A
#
# COMPACT_ATOMS: atom_id res chain seq x y z
N MET A 1 -1.22 12.47 -14.45
CA MET A 1 0.14 12.62 -13.89
C MET A 1 0.58 11.29 -13.31
N SER A 2 1.62 10.68 -13.87
CA SER A 2 2.12 9.38 -13.40
C SER A 2 3.50 9.57 -12.75
N CYS A 3 3.60 9.26 -11.47
CA CYS A 3 4.84 9.35 -10.70
C CYS A 3 5.38 7.95 -10.44
N TYR A 4 6.60 7.68 -10.88
CA TYR A 4 7.24 6.37 -10.75
C TYR A 4 8.41 6.43 -9.78
N HIS A 5 8.65 5.32 -9.08
CA HIS A 5 9.91 5.09 -8.40
C HIS A 5 10.87 4.43 -9.37
N ILE A 6 12.09 4.95 -9.47
CA ILE A 6 13.14 4.40 -10.33
C ILE A 6 14.39 4.16 -9.49
N ALA A 7 15.12 3.08 -9.79
CA ALA A 7 16.41 2.84 -9.16
C ALA A 7 17.46 3.85 -9.68
N GLY A 8 18.34 4.32 -8.79
CA GLY A 8 19.26 5.43 -9.10
C GLY A 8 20.25 5.15 -10.25
N ASN A 9 20.45 3.89 -10.61
CA ASN A 9 21.29 3.45 -11.73
C ASN A 9 20.68 3.72 -13.12
N HIS A 10 19.37 4.01 -13.21
CA HIS A 10 18.71 4.39 -14.47
C HIS A 10 18.74 5.90 -14.72
N LEU A 11 19.29 6.67 -13.78
CA LEU A 11 19.46 8.12 -13.92
C LEU A 11 20.79 8.41 -14.61
N ASN A 12 20.83 9.46 -15.44
CA ASN A 12 22.09 10.00 -15.93
C ASN A 12 23.00 10.38 -14.75
N ARG A 13 24.29 10.04 -14.82
CA ARG A 13 25.24 10.17 -13.68
C ARG A 13 25.29 11.59 -13.08
N GLY A 14 25.04 12.63 -13.87
CA GLY A 14 24.98 14.02 -13.40
C GLY A 14 23.76 14.37 -12.53
N LEU A 15 22.69 13.58 -12.58
CA LEU A 15 21.43 13.84 -11.86
C LEU A 15 21.38 13.13 -10.49
N VAL A 16 22.29 12.18 -10.25
CA VAL A 16 22.36 11.40 -8.99
C VAL A 16 22.71 12.29 -7.78
N GLY A 17 23.31 13.46 -8.02
CA GLY A 17 23.70 14.45 -7.01
C GLY A 17 22.66 15.53 -6.67
N GLY A 18 21.42 15.42 -7.16
CA GLY A 18 20.37 16.43 -6.93
C GLY A 18 20.12 16.76 -5.45
N LEU A 19 19.82 18.04 -5.19
CA LEU A 19 19.47 18.57 -3.87
C LEU A 19 18.25 17.82 -3.29
N HIS A 20 18.27 17.62 -1.97
CA HIS A 20 17.18 16.96 -1.26
C HIS A 20 15.87 17.71 -1.50
N ASN A 21 14.87 16.97 -1.96
CA ASN A 21 13.49 17.45 -2.05
C ASN A 21 13.33 18.67 -2.98
N THR A 22 14.19 18.79 -4.00
CA THR A 22 14.10 19.80 -5.05
C THR A 22 13.87 19.11 -6.40
N PRO A 23 12.77 19.41 -7.12
CA PRO A 23 12.55 18.88 -8.46
C PRO A 23 13.61 19.42 -9.43
N VAL A 24 14.16 18.55 -10.27
CA VAL A 24 15.16 18.89 -11.28
C VAL A 24 14.77 18.26 -12.60
N HIS A 25 14.91 19.02 -13.67
CA HIS A 25 14.72 18.57 -15.03
C HIS A 25 15.86 17.65 -15.47
N GLY A 26 15.56 16.56 -16.17
CA GLY A 26 16.59 15.64 -16.65
C GLY A 26 16.05 14.53 -17.53
N PHE A 27 16.94 13.60 -17.89
CA PHE A 27 16.67 12.49 -18.80
C PHE A 27 17.01 11.16 -18.13
N LEU A 28 16.20 10.14 -18.41
CA LEU A 28 16.50 8.76 -18.01
C LEU A 28 17.34 8.07 -19.09
N ASN A 29 18.10 7.06 -18.69
CA ASN A 29 18.74 6.17 -19.65
C ASN A 29 17.65 5.46 -20.46
N ASP A 30 17.80 5.44 -21.79
CA ASP A 30 16.88 4.78 -22.73
C ASP A 30 15.45 5.37 -22.76
N TYR A 31 15.28 6.61 -22.30
CA TYR A 31 14.03 7.37 -22.43
C TYR A 31 14.29 8.70 -23.15
N HIS A 32 13.53 8.97 -24.20
CA HIS A 32 13.78 10.10 -25.10
C HIS A 32 13.30 11.44 -24.53
N ASP A 33 12.19 11.45 -23.78
CA ASP A 33 11.60 12.70 -23.32
C ASP A 33 12.23 13.19 -22.02
N GLU A 34 12.22 14.50 -21.85
CA GLU A 34 12.58 15.14 -20.60
C GLU A 34 11.58 14.76 -19.50
N VAL A 35 12.09 14.55 -18.30
CA VAL A 35 11.29 14.22 -17.11
C VAL A 35 11.68 15.10 -15.94
N LEU A 36 10.76 15.25 -15.00
CA LEU A 36 11.02 15.90 -13.72
C LEU A 36 11.44 14.85 -12.70
N LEU A 37 12.61 15.02 -12.09
CA LEU A 37 13.18 14.11 -11.11
C LEU A 37 13.18 14.74 -9.71
N LEU A 38 12.86 13.93 -8.70
CA LEU A 38 12.92 14.33 -7.31
C LEU A 38 13.66 13.29 -6.49
N ARG A 39 14.75 13.71 -5.83
CA ARG A 39 15.48 12.89 -4.87
C ARG A 39 15.00 13.20 -3.46
N ARG A 40 14.46 12.19 -2.78
CA ARG A 40 14.02 12.28 -1.39
C ARG A 40 14.86 11.37 -0.51
N VAL A 41 15.58 11.96 0.43
CA VAL A 41 16.26 11.23 1.50
C VAL A 41 15.31 11.15 2.69
N PHE A 42 15.17 9.97 3.27
CA PHE A 42 14.33 9.75 4.45
C PHE A 42 15.06 8.88 5.46
N THR A 43 14.78 9.12 6.74
CA THR A 43 15.30 8.28 7.83
C THR A 43 14.32 7.13 8.07
N ASN A 44 14.85 5.92 8.10
CA ASN A 44 14.12 4.72 8.45
C ASN A 44 13.92 4.63 9.97
N LYS A 45 13.13 3.64 10.40
CA LYS A 45 12.88 3.39 11.84
C LYS A 45 14.09 2.84 12.59
N ASP A 46 15.09 2.33 11.89
CA ASP A 46 16.35 1.80 12.41
C ASP A 46 17.48 2.84 12.34
N ASP A 47 17.14 4.13 12.22
CA ASP A 47 18.05 5.27 12.05
C ASP A 47 18.93 5.22 10.79
N SER A 48 18.74 4.23 9.91
CA SER A 48 19.39 4.21 8.60
C SER A 48 18.78 5.25 7.65
N THR A 49 19.53 5.67 6.64
CA THR A 49 19.02 6.58 5.62
C THR A 49 18.65 5.83 4.33
N GLY A 50 17.45 6.08 3.83
CA GLY A 50 16.99 5.61 2.53
C GLY A 50 16.97 6.76 1.53
N VAL A 51 17.19 6.44 0.25
CA VAL A 51 17.05 7.41 -0.85
C VAL A 51 15.98 6.92 -1.81
N LEU A 52 15.01 7.77 -2.08
CA LEU A 52 13.93 7.55 -3.03
C LEU A 52 14.11 8.50 -4.21
N TYR A 53 14.23 7.93 -5.41
CA TYR A 53 14.19 8.69 -6.66
C TYR A 53 12.78 8.56 -7.25
N LEU A 54 12.14 9.71 -7.44
CA LEU A 54 10.83 9.83 -8.06
C LEU A 54 10.97 10.52 -9.40
N VAL A 55 10.18 10.08 -10.38
CA VAL A 55 10.16 10.65 -11.73
C VAL A 55 8.73 10.95 -12.17
N CYS A 56 8.53 12.11 -12.80
CA CYS A 56 7.26 12.55 -13.36
C CYS A 56 7.43 12.99 -14.80
N SER A 57 6.47 12.64 -15.65
CA SER A 57 6.41 13.09 -17.05
C SER A 57 5.86 14.52 -17.19
N ASP A 58 5.31 15.10 -16.12
CA ASP A 58 4.81 16.47 -16.11
C ASP A 58 5.89 17.42 -15.62
N LEU A 59 6.43 18.21 -16.54
CA LEU A 59 7.54 19.14 -16.31
C LEU A 59 7.15 20.37 -15.49
N GLN A 60 5.84 20.67 -15.39
CA GLN A 60 5.33 21.80 -14.61
C GLN A 60 4.80 21.35 -13.25
N CYS A 61 5.06 20.10 -12.87
CA CYS A 61 4.58 19.55 -11.63
C CYS A 61 5.24 20.24 -10.43
N ASP A 62 4.40 20.83 -9.57
CA ASP A 62 4.86 21.32 -8.28
C ASP A 62 5.33 20.17 -7.37
N LYS A 63 6.35 20.47 -6.56
CA LYS A 63 6.97 19.55 -5.60
C LYS A 63 5.95 18.86 -4.69
N ASP A 64 5.01 19.59 -4.12
CA ASP A 64 4.03 19.01 -3.19
C ASP A 64 3.08 18.08 -3.94
N THR A 65 2.68 18.45 -5.15
CA THR A 65 1.87 17.59 -6.02
C THR A 65 2.62 16.31 -6.39
N PHE A 66 3.92 16.41 -6.66
CA PHE A 66 4.79 15.27 -6.96
C PHE A 66 4.85 14.29 -5.78
N ILE A 67 5.15 14.79 -4.58
CA ILE A 67 5.26 13.98 -3.36
C ILE A 67 3.91 13.37 -2.98
N ASN A 68 2.84 14.18 -3.01
CA ASN A 68 1.49 13.73 -2.68
C ASN A 68 0.99 12.69 -3.67
N GLY A 69 1.33 12.81 -4.95
CA GLY A 69 1.03 11.81 -5.98
C GLY A 69 1.65 10.45 -5.64
N TYR A 70 2.92 10.44 -5.22
CA TYR A 70 3.57 9.21 -4.77
C TYR A 70 2.95 8.65 -3.49
N GLN A 71 2.64 9.50 -2.51
CA GLN A 71 1.95 9.06 -1.28
C GLN A 71 0.58 8.45 -1.56
N LYS A 72 -0.18 9.01 -2.52
CA LYS A 72 -1.46 8.42 -2.94
C LYS A 72 -1.29 7.00 -3.47
N ARG A 73 -0.20 6.71 -4.19
CA ARG A 73 0.11 5.37 -4.71
C ARG A 73 0.31 4.33 -3.62
N TRP A 74 0.87 4.73 -2.47
CA TRP A 74 1.05 3.84 -1.32
C TRP A 74 -0.27 3.22 -0.82
N HIS A 75 -1.41 3.90 -1.01
CA HIS A 75 -2.71 3.34 -0.66
C HIS A 75 -3.05 2.06 -1.45
N VAL A 76 -2.50 1.89 -2.66
CA VAL A 76 -2.65 0.64 -3.44
C VAL A 76 -1.96 -0.53 -2.72
N GLU A 77 -0.78 -0.29 -2.14
CA GLU A 77 -0.06 -1.31 -1.38
C GLU A 77 -0.79 -1.66 -0.08
N VAL A 78 -1.37 -0.65 0.59
CA VAL A 78 -2.23 -0.86 1.77
C VAL A 78 -3.47 -1.69 1.42
N TYR A 79 -4.08 -1.42 0.25
CA TYR A 79 -5.18 -2.20 -0.30
C TYR A 79 -4.74 -3.65 -0.56
N HIS A 80 -3.63 -3.87 -1.27
CA HIS A 80 -3.09 -5.22 -1.53
C HIS A 80 -2.75 -5.98 -0.25
N LYS A 81 -2.17 -5.30 0.75
CA LYS A 81 -1.91 -5.89 2.07
C LYS A 81 -3.19 -6.37 2.73
N SER A 82 -4.25 -5.57 2.67
CA SER A 82 -5.56 -5.92 3.22
C SER A 82 -6.22 -7.06 2.45
N LEU A 83 -6.14 -7.05 1.12
CA LEU A 83 -6.67 -8.08 0.25
C LEU A 83 -6.03 -9.44 0.52
N LYS A 84 -4.69 -9.48 0.67
CA LYS A 84 -3.95 -10.71 0.95
C LYS A 84 -4.17 -11.18 2.40
N GLN A 85 -4.02 -10.29 3.38
CA GLN A 85 -3.97 -10.68 4.78
C GLN A 85 -5.35 -10.74 5.45
N ASN A 86 -6.26 -9.84 5.13
CA ASN A 86 -7.58 -9.73 5.78
C ASN A 86 -8.71 -10.36 4.97
N ALA A 87 -8.63 -10.38 3.63
CA ALA A 87 -9.61 -11.03 2.77
C ALA A 87 -9.16 -12.40 2.23
N ASN A 88 -8.00 -12.91 2.68
CA ASN A 88 -7.49 -14.25 2.36
C ASN A 88 -7.44 -14.58 0.86
N LEU A 89 -7.16 -13.59 -0.01
CA LEU A 89 -7.13 -13.77 -1.46
C LEU A 89 -6.28 -14.98 -1.88
N GLY A 90 -5.10 -15.14 -1.27
CA GLY A 90 -4.15 -16.22 -1.61
C GLY A 90 -4.40 -17.58 -0.96
N LYS A 91 -5.46 -17.75 -0.17
CA LYS A 91 -5.71 -18.99 0.60
C LYS A 91 -6.92 -19.79 0.09
N SER A 92 -7.36 -19.57 -1.15
CA SER A 92 -8.50 -20.29 -1.71
C SER A 92 -8.09 -21.70 -2.15
N PRO A 93 -8.72 -22.78 -1.63
CA PRO A 93 -8.43 -24.14 -2.05
C PRO A 93 -9.17 -24.54 -3.36
N VAL A 94 -9.64 -23.59 -4.16
CA VAL A 94 -10.56 -23.86 -5.26
C VAL A 94 -9.83 -24.18 -6.58
N HIS A 95 -10.22 -25.28 -7.22
CA HIS A 95 -9.60 -25.76 -8.46
C HIS A 95 -10.32 -25.28 -9.74
N SER A 96 -11.60 -24.92 -9.67
CA SER A 96 -12.36 -24.52 -10.86
C SER A 96 -12.14 -23.04 -11.22
N GLN A 97 -12.10 -22.74 -12.52
CA GLN A 97 -11.88 -21.37 -13.01
C GLN A 97 -12.93 -20.39 -12.48
N ARG A 98 -14.21 -20.79 -12.51
CA ARG A 98 -15.33 -19.98 -12.02
C ARG A 98 -15.20 -19.69 -10.52
N ALA A 99 -14.86 -20.70 -9.71
CA ALA A 99 -14.68 -20.49 -8.27
C ALA A 99 -13.49 -19.58 -7.97
N ARG A 100 -12.38 -19.68 -8.73
CA ARG A 100 -11.23 -18.76 -8.59
C ARG A 100 -11.63 -17.30 -8.87
N PHE A 101 -12.34 -17.04 -9.96
CA PHE A 101 -12.81 -15.68 -10.26
C PHE A 101 -13.79 -15.15 -9.21
N ASN A 102 -14.75 -15.98 -8.80
CA ASN A 102 -15.69 -15.61 -7.74
C ASN A 102 -14.96 -15.30 -6.43
N HIS A 103 -13.92 -16.07 -6.07
CA HIS A 103 -13.10 -15.81 -4.88
C HIS A 103 -12.38 -14.47 -4.96
N VAL A 104 -11.78 -14.14 -6.11
CA VAL A 104 -11.13 -12.83 -6.32
C VAL A 104 -12.14 -11.69 -6.18
N PHE A 105 -13.31 -11.84 -6.78
CA PHE A 105 -14.39 -10.85 -6.69
C PHE A 105 -14.88 -10.66 -5.24
N LEU A 106 -15.17 -11.75 -4.53
CA LEU A 106 -15.61 -11.71 -3.14
C LEU A 106 -14.55 -11.15 -2.21
N ALA A 107 -13.27 -11.48 -2.41
CA ALA A 107 -12.18 -10.92 -1.62
C ALA A 107 -12.07 -9.40 -1.83
N THR A 108 -12.22 -8.92 -3.08
CA THR A 108 -12.25 -7.49 -3.40
C THR A 108 -13.44 -6.79 -2.71
N TYR A 109 -14.63 -7.40 -2.79
CA TYR A 109 -15.84 -6.89 -2.13
C TYR A 109 -15.70 -6.86 -0.60
N ALA A 110 -15.05 -7.86 0.00
CA ALA A 110 -14.80 -7.91 1.43
C ALA A 110 -13.88 -6.76 1.88
N VAL A 111 -12.82 -6.44 1.11
CA VAL A 111 -11.97 -5.27 1.41
C VAL A 111 -12.76 -3.97 1.32
N PHE A 112 -13.65 -3.82 0.32
CA PHE A 112 -14.52 -2.65 0.23
C PHE A 112 -15.39 -2.49 1.49
N LYS A 113 -16.01 -3.58 1.97
CA LYS A 113 -16.78 -3.56 3.23
C LYS A 113 -15.91 -3.24 4.44
N LEU A 114 -14.67 -3.74 4.50
CA LEU A 114 -13.72 -3.41 5.57
C LEU A 114 -13.36 -1.91 5.57
N GLU A 115 -13.19 -1.29 4.41
CA GLU A 115 -12.97 0.16 4.30
C GLU A 115 -14.20 0.95 4.79
N CYS A 116 -15.42 0.52 4.43
CA CYS A 116 -16.64 1.12 4.99
C CYS A 116 -16.69 1.01 6.52
N LEU A 117 -16.33 -0.15 7.09
CA LEU A 117 -16.29 -0.37 8.54
C LEU A 117 -15.21 0.47 9.22
N LYS A 118 -14.04 0.61 8.60
CA LYS A 118 -12.94 1.44 9.09
C LYS A 118 -13.37 2.91 9.20
N ILE A 119 -14.11 3.43 8.22
CA ILE A 119 -14.64 4.80 8.28
C ILE A 119 -15.64 4.94 9.44
N LYS A 120 -16.57 3.98 9.60
CA LYS A 120 -17.60 4.02 10.65
C LYS A 120 -17.05 3.87 12.06
N THR A 121 -16.07 2.98 12.25
CA THR A 121 -15.54 2.60 13.57
C THR A 121 -14.26 3.34 13.95
N LYS A 122 -13.62 4.04 13.01
CA LYS A 122 -12.28 4.63 13.13
C LYS A 122 -11.19 3.62 13.50
N LEU A 123 -11.42 2.33 13.28
CA LEU A 123 -10.47 1.24 13.51
C LEU A 123 -9.86 0.77 12.18
N ASN A 124 -8.55 0.50 12.17
CA ASN A 124 -7.90 -0.08 11.00
C ASN A 124 -8.34 -1.55 10.77
N HIS A 125 -8.08 -2.10 9.58
CA HIS A 125 -8.51 -3.45 9.21
C HIS A 125 -7.98 -4.55 10.16
N PHE A 126 -6.76 -4.42 10.66
CA PHE A 126 -6.16 -5.37 11.60
C PHE A 126 -6.82 -5.30 12.97
N ALA A 127 -7.09 -4.09 13.46
CA ALA A 127 -7.80 -3.86 14.73
C ALA A 127 -9.23 -4.40 14.66
N LEU A 128 -9.94 -4.20 13.54
CA LEU A 128 -11.27 -4.79 13.31
C LEU A 128 -11.23 -6.31 13.38
N ARG A 129 -10.29 -6.93 12.67
CA ARG A 129 -10.11 -8.38 12.67
C ARG A 129 -9.77 -8.90 14.07
N LEU A 130 -8.86 -8.24 14.78
CA LEU A 130 -8.47 -8.62 16.14
C LEU A 130 -9.64 -8.50 17.10
N LYS A 131 -10.42 -7.42 17.03
CA LYS A 131 -11.60 -7.22 17.87
C LYS A 131 -12.61 -8.34 17.65
N LEU A 132 -12.91 -8.68 16.39
CA LEU A 132 -13.80 -9.80 16.07
C LEU A 132 -13.27 -11.13 16.62
N LEU A 133 -11.97 -11.41 16.46
CA LEU A 133 -11.35 -12.63 16.95
C LEU A 133 -11.42 -12.75 18.48
N VAL A 134 -11.10 -11.67 19.20
CA VAL A 134 -11.16 -11.62 20.66
C VAL A 134 -12.60 -11.82 21.14
N SER A 135 -13.57 -11.11 20.56
CA SER A 135 -14.98 -11.27 20.92
C SER A 135 -15.50 -12.67 20.62
N ALA A 136 -15.14 -13.26 19.47
CA ALA A 136 -15.52 -14.63 19.14
C ALA A 136 -14.94 -15.65 20.14
N ASN A 137 -13.66 -15.50 20.50
CA ASN A 137 -13.01 -16.36 21.49
C ASN A 137 -13.67 -16.21 22.87
N GLN A 138 -13.94 -14.99 23.33
CA GLN A 138 -14.62 -14.74 24.61
C GLN A 138 -15.99 -15.42 24.66
N SER A 139 -16.78 -15.28 23.60
CA SER A 139 -18.09 -15.96 23.50
C SER A 139 -17.96 -17.49 23.49
N ALA A 140 -16.98 -18.03 22.76
CA ALA A 140 -16.72 -19.46 22.73
C ALA A 140 -16.28 -20.00 24.10
N PHE A 141 -15.48 -19.27 24.88
CA PHE A 141 -15.10 -19.65 26.24
C PHE A 141 -16.23 -19.54 27.26
N ALA A 142 -17.25 -18.72 27.00
CA ALA A 142 -18.42 -18.58 27.89
C ALA A 142 -19.40 -19.76 27.74
N GLN A 143 -19.52 -20.37 26.56
CA GLN A 143 -20.48 -21.46 26.31
C GLN A 143 -20.24 -22.72 27.20
N PRO A 144 -19.00 -23.24 27.37
CA PRO A 144 -18.75 -24.39 28.23
C PRO A 144 -18.99 -24.11 29.72
N LYS A 145 -18.69 -22.89 30.19
CA LYS A 145 -18.94 -22.49 31.58
C LYS A 145 -20.44 -22.47 31.91
N ALA A 146 -21.28 -22.13 30.95
CA ALA A 146 -22.73 -22.19 31.09
C ALA A 146 -23.27 -23.63 31.07
N MET A 147 -22.59 -24.57 30.42
CA MET A 147 -22.98 -25.99 30.36
C MET A 147 -22.47 -26.82 31.56
N SER A 148 -21.41 -26.39 32.23
CA SER A 148 -20.83 -27.05 33.40
C SER A 148 -21.45 -26.63 34.74
N GLY A 149 -22.34 -25.64 34.75
CA GLY A 149 -23.04 -25.13 35.93
C GLY A 149 -24.50 -25.58 36.06
N ALA A 150 -24.90 -26.62 35.33
CA ALA A 150 -26.21 -27.28 35.38
C ALA A 150 -26.07 -28.70 35.92
#